data_AF-A0A6N8AFR7-F1
#
_entry.id   AF-A0A6N8AFR7-F1
#
_cell.length_a   1.000
_cell.length_b   1.000
_cell.length_c   1.000
_cell.angle_alpha   90.00
_cell.angle_beta   90.00
_cell.angle_gamma   90.00
#
_symmetry.space_group_name_H-M   'P 1'
#
loop_
_entity.id
_entity.type
_entity.pdbx_description
1 polymer ?
#
loop_
_entity_poly.entity_id
_entity_poly.type
_entity_poly.pdbx_seq_one_letter_code
_entity_poly.pdbx_strand_id
1 'polypeptide(L)'
;MNILKMTTGVALVSLFAAAALAHGGATGIVKERMDGMSAMKDSMKVLTPMMQGKTPYNAQTVRSEAKKIGLHAGESMTKLFPEGTDGKPSEAKPEIWQDWGSFAELARQLETYSEGLVLAADNGLMASGSGKDSGMMGNATMMGAGSMTGADMMGGGPDQAQLSEMPADGVFMMLSQTCSACHTRFRSE
;
A
#
# COMPACT_ATOMS: atom_id res chain seq x y z
N MET A 1 9.74 -70.82 4.79
CA MET A 1 8.77 -69.73 5.00
C MET A 1 9.32 -68.88 6.14
N ASN A 2 9.76 -67.62 6.03
CA ASN A 2 9.47 -66.57 5.07
C ASN A 2 10.71 -65.74 4.71
N ILE A 3 10.61 -65.18 3.52
CA ILE A 3 11.46 -64.26 2.79
C ILE A 3 11.33 -62.87 3.42
N LEU A 4 12.43 -62.10 3.58
CA LEU A 4 12.45 -60.72 3.08
C LEU A 4 13.88 -60.18 2.98
N LYS A 5 14.34 -60.06 1.73
CA LYS A 5 15.48 -59.22 1.36
C LYS A 5 14.96 -57.79 1.24
N MET A 6 15.47 -56.85 2.03
CA MET A 6 15.31 -55.42 1.75
C MET A 6 16.68 -54.75 1.79
N THR A 7 17.29 -54.67 0.62
CA THR A 7 18.47 -53.87 0.36
C THR A 7 18.12 -52.39 0.47
N THR A 8 18.85 -51.69 1.34
CA THR A 8 18.95 -50.24 1.47
C THR A 8 19.18 -49.56 0.12
N GLY A 9 18.20 -48.78 -0.35
CA GLY A 9 18.35 -47.81 -1.44
C GLY A 9 18.17 -46.41 -0.88
N VAL A 10 19.26 -45.68 -0.69
CA VAL A 10 19.24 -44.24 -0.38
C VAL A 10 18.86 -43.50 -1.66
N ALA A 11 17.59 -43.14 -1.80
CA ALA A 11 17.16 -42.22 -2.83
C ALA A 11 17.46 -40.78 -2.35
N LEU A 12 18.62 -40.26 -2.75
CA LEU A 12 18.90 -38.82 -2.73
C LEU A 12 17.95 -38.15 -3.72
N VAL A 13 16.78 -37.74 -3.25
CA VAL A 13 15.89 -36.86 -4.01
C VAL A 13 16.51 -35.47 -3.98
N SER A 14 17.18 -35.12 -5.06
CA SER A 14 17.73 -33.79 -5.32
C SER A 14 16.64 -32.73 -5.15
N LEU A 15 16.72 -31.94 -4.08
CA LEU A 15 15.98 -30.69 -3.94
C LEU A 15 16.57 -29.65 -4.89
N PHE A 16 16.27 -29.76 -6.18
CA PHE A 16 16.35 -28.59 -7.05
C PHE A 16 15.20 -27.68 -6.69
N ALA A 17 15.46 -26.74 -5.79
CA ALA A 17 14.59 -25.60 -5.56
C ALA A 17 14.51 -24.81 -6.88
N ALA A 18 13.45 -25.06 -7.65
CA ALA A 18 13.03 -24.14 -8.68
C ALA A 18 12.60 -22.86 -7.94
N ALA A 19 13.53 -21.91 -7.78
CA ALA A 19 13.17 -20.56 -7.45
C ALA A 19 12.26 -20.08 -8.59
N ALA A 20 10.95 -20.10 -8.36
CA ALA A 20 9.98 -19.55 -9.28
C ALA A 20 10.41 -18.12 -9.57
N LEU A 21 10.70 -17.81 -10.84
CA LEU A 21 11.07 -16.47 -11.29
C LEU A 21 9.84 -15.55 -11.19
N ALA A 22 9.49 -15.14 -9.96
CA ALA A 22 8.30 -14.35 -9.64
C ALA A 22 8.22 -13.02 -10.40
N HIS A 23 9.36 -12.54 -10.91
CA HIS A 23 9.51 -11.27 -11.61
C HIS A 23 9.94 -11.45 -13.07
N GLY A 24 9.62 -12.59 -13.69
CA GLY A 24 9.86 -12.80 -15.12
C GLY A 24 11.33 -12.72 -15.54
N GLY A 25 12.27 -13.01 -14.61
CA GLY A 25 13.71 -12.89 -14.86
C GLY A 25 14.31 -11.52 -14.60
N ALA A 26 13.58 -10.58 -13.98
CA ALA A 26 14.13 -9.28 -13.60
C ALA A 26 15.39 -9.40 -12.74
N THR A 27 16.36 -8.53 -13.00
CA THR A 27 17.61 -8.41 -12.24
C THR A 27 17.86 -6.95 -11.86
N GLY A 28 18.85 -6.72 -10.99
CA GLY A 28 19.25 -5.38 -10.57
C GLY A 28 18.08 -4.54 -10.04
N ILE A 29 18.09 -3.25 -10.41
CA ILE A 29 17.12 -2.27 -9.90
C ILE A 29 15.67 -2.57 -10.29
N VAL A 30 15.46 -3.22 -11.45
CA VAL A 30 14.14 -3.66 -11.90
C VAL A 30 13.57 -4.70 -10.95
N LYS A 31 14.40 -5.69 -10.57
CA LYS A 31 13.99 -6.69 -9.59
C LYS A 31 13.68 -6.05 -8.24
N GLU A 32 14.55 -5.15 -7.77
CA GLU A 32 14.42 -4.50 -6.47
C GLU A 32 13.08 -3.76 -6.32
N ARG A 33 12.67 -2.95 -7.31
CA ARG A 33 11.36 -2.28 -7.24
C ARG A 33 10.19 -3.27 -7.34
N MET A 34 10.32 -4.34 -8.12
CA MET A 34 9.25 -5.34 -8.25
C MET A 34 9.09 -6.16 -6.96
N ASP A 35 10.18 -6.43 -6.23
CA ASP A 35 10.16 -7.01 -4.88
C ASP A 35 9.45 -6.05 -3.91
N GLY A 36 9.78 -4.76 -3.93
CA GLY A 36 9.12 -3.74 -3.13
C GLY A 36 7.61 -3.63 -3.39
N MET A 37 7.20 -3.63 -4.67
CA MET A 37 5.78 -3.66 -5.06
C MET A 37 5.09 -4.94 -4.60
N SER A 38 5.79 -6.07 -4.58
CA SER A 38 5.27 -7.34 -4.08
C SER A 38 5.04 -7.29 -2.56
N ALA A 39 5.98 -6.72 -1.80
CA ALA A 39 5.84 -6.53 -0.37
C ALA A 39 4.64 -5.62 -0.03
N MET A 40 4.47 -4.51 -0.75
CA MET A 40 3.30 -3.63 -0.60
C MET A 40 1.99 -4.36 -0.92
N LYS A 41 1.96 -5.13 -2.02
CA LYS A 41 0.80 -5.96 -2.38
C LYS A 41 0.42 -6.94 -1.26
N ASP A 42 1.39 -7.57 -0.63
CA ASP A 42 1.13 -8.50 0.46
C ASP A 42 0.57 -7.78 1.71
N SER A 43 1.04 -6.58 2.03
CA SER A 43 0.41 -5.73 3.06
C SER A 43 -1.03 -5.34 2.69
N MET A 44 -1.29 -4.98 1.43
CA MET A 44 -2.66 -4.69 0.96
C MET A 44 -3.60 -5.90 1.09
N LYS A 45 -3.12 -7.12 0.87
CA LYS A 45 -3.92 -8.35 1.06
C LYS A 45 -4.33 -8.56 2.52
N VAL A 46 -3.50 -8.14 3.47
CA VAL A 46 -3.81 -8.21 4.91
C VAL A 46 -4.78 -7.10 5.30
N LEU A 47 -4.52 -5.87 4.87
CA LEU A 47 -5.29 -4.69 5.26
C LEU A 47 -6.69 -4.67 4.62
N THR A 48 -6.82 -4.97 3.34
CA THR A 48 -8.09 -4.86 2.60
C THR A 48 -9.27 -5.56 3.28
N PRO A 49 -9.22 -6.87 3.62
CA PRO A 49 -10.32 -7.53 4.29
C PRO A 49 -10.59 -6.98 5.69
N MET A 50 -9.56 -6.50 6.39
CA MET A 50 -9.71 -5.87 7.72
C MET A 50 -10.46 -4.55 7.62
N MET A 51 -10.11 -3.70 6.65
CA MET A 51 -10.78 -2.42 6.40
C MET A 51 -12.22 -2.60 5.90
N GLN A 52 -12.49 -3.73 5.23
CA GLN A 52 -13.84 -4.13 4.83
C GLN A 52 -14.65 -4.80 5.96
N GLY A 53 -14.10 -4.92 7.17
CA GLY A 53 -14.76 -5.59 8.30
C GLY A 53 -14.94 -7.11 8.11
N LYS A 54 -14.27 -7.72 7.14
CA LYS A 54 -14.33 -9.16 6.84
C LYS A 54 -13.42 -9.99 7.75
N THR A 55 -12.44 -9.36 8.37
CA THR A 55 -11.57 -9.94 9.41
C THR A 55 -11.55 -9.03 10.65
N PRO A 56 -11.24 -9.56 11.85
CA PRO A 56 -11.17 -8.76 13.06
C PRO A 56 -10.18 -7.60 12.92
N TYR A 57 -10.59 -6.40 13.36
CA TYR A 57 -9.72 -5.24 13.38
C TYR A 57 -8.60 -5.40 14.41
N ASN A 58 -7.36 -5.10 14.01
CA ASN A 58 -6.21 -5.10 14.92
C ASN A 58 -5.30 -3.91 14.62
N ALA A 59 -5.32 -2.90 15.49
CA ALA A 59 -4.54 -1.67 15.31
C ALA A 59 -3.03 -1.94 15.17
N GLN A 60 -2.48 -2.90 15.90
CA GLN A 60 -1.05 -3.24 15.80
C GLN A 60 -0.70 -3.81 14.43
N THR A 61 -1.56 -4.66 13.86
CA THR A 61 -1.42 -5.17 12.49
C THR A 61 -1.56 -4.04 11.48
N VAL A 62 -2.50 -3.11 11.66
CA VAL A 62 -2.63 -1.92 10.79
C VAL A 62 -1.33 -1.12 10.78
N ARG A 63 -0.79 -0.80 11.97
CA ARG A 63 0.49 -0.09 12.09
C ARG A 63 1.64 -0.84 11.42
N SER A 64 1.74 -2.16 11.59
CA SER A 64 2.86 -2.92 11.02
C SER A 64 2.78 -3.01 9.50
N GLU A 65 1.59 -3.25 8.94
CA GLU A 65 1.42 -3.36 7.48
C GLU A 65 1.52 -1.99 6.79
N ALA A 66 0.98 -0.93 7.40
CA ALA A 66 1.14 0.43 6.88
C ALA A 66 2.61 0.86 6.85
N LYS A 67 3.40 0.54 7.89
CA LYS A 67 4.86 0.79 7.88
C LYS A 67 5.57 0.06 6.74
N LYS A 68 5.21 -1.19 6.46
CA LYS A 68 5.80 -1.94 5.33
C LYS A 68 5.52 -1.28 4.00
N ILE A 69 4.32 -0.70 3.82
CA ILE A 69 4.00 0.08 2.62
C ILE A 69 4.89 1.34 2.56
N GLY A 70 4.97 2.09 3.65
CA GLY A 70 5.81 3.29 3.74
C GLY A 70 7.30 3.05 3.42
N LEU A 71 7.86 1.89 3.82
CA LEU A 71 9.25 1.53 3.51
C LEU A 71 9.56 1.44 2.00
N HIS A 72 8.53 1.26 1.17
CA HIS A 72 8.65 1.15 -0.29
C HIS A 72 7.99 2.34 -1.04
N ALA A 73 7.64 3.40 -0.32
CA ALA A 73 7.03 4.61 -0.87
C ALA A 73 8.04 5.76 -1.00
N GLY A 74 7.57 6.95 -1.40
CA GLY A 74 8.36 8.19 -1.39
C GLY A 74 9.68 8.10 -2.17
N GLU A 75 10.74 8.62 -1.55
CA GLU A 75 12.09 8.59 -2.12
C GLU A 75 12.60 7.16 -2.32
N SER A 76 12.25 6.24 -1.42
CA SER A 76 12.64 4.83 -1.53
C SER A 76 12.09 4.16 -2.79
N MET A 77 10.92 4.61 -3.27
CA MET A 77 10.38 4.19 -4.56
C MET A 77 11.11 4.87 -5.72
N THR A 78 11.14 6.21 -5.73
CA THR A 78 11.56 6.99 -6.90
C THR A 78 13.02 6.72 -7.28
N LYS A 79 13.92 6.49 -6.32
CA LYS A 79 15.32 6.11 -6.60
C LYS A 79 15.49 4.83 -7.42
N LEU A 80 14.44 3.98 -7.49
CA LEU A 80 14.45 2.72 -8.23
C LEU A 80 13.95 2.81 -9.68
N PHE A 81 13.68 4.03 -10.16
CA PHE A 81 13.22 4.32 -11.52
C PHE A 81 14.19 5.26 -12.29
N PRO A 82 15.48 4.88 -12.47
CA PRO A 82 16.33 5.62 -13.40
C PRO A 82 15.82 5.43 -14.84
N GLU A 83 16.03 6.46 -15.66
CA GLU A 83 15.62 6.47 -17.06
C GLU A 83 16.24 5.29 -17.84
N GLY A 84 15.48 4.75 -18.79
CA GLY A 84 15.89 3.58 -19.57
C GLY A 84 15.75 2.24 -18.83
N THR A 85 14.97 2.21 -17.73
CA THR A 85 14.61 0.95 -17.05
C THR A 85 13.18 0.50 -17.33
N ASP A 86 12.56 1.01 -18.39
CA ASP A 86 11.35 0.49 -19.00
C ASP A 86 11.63 -0.73 -19.89
N GLY A 87 10.56 -1.38 -20.35
CA GLY A 87 10.63 -2.57 -21.19
C GLY A 87 10.79 -3.87 -20.41
N LYS A 88 10.43 -4.99 -21.04
CA LYS A 88 10.35 -6.29 -20.37
C LYS A 88 11.68 -6.67 -19.70
N PRO A 89 11.65 -7.19 -18.46
CA PRO A 89 10.47 -7.62 -17.71
C PRO A 89 9.78 -6.51 -16.88
N SER A 90 10.22 -5.26 -17.00
CA SER A 90 9.55 -4.13 -16.36
C SER A 90 8.17 -3.86 -16.97
N GLU A 91 7.23 -3.49 -16.11
CA GLU A 91 5.91 -2.97 -16.47
C GLU A 91 5.86 -1.43 -16.33
N ALA A 92 6.99 -0.78 -16.06
CA ALA A 92 7.10 0.67 -16.01
C ALA A 92 6.89 1.25 -17.42
N LYS A 93 5.97 2.20 -17.54
CA LYS A 93 5.74 2.94 -18.78
C LYS A 93 6.72 4.13 -18.91
N PRO A 94 7.10 4.54 -20.14
CA PRO A 94 7.99 5.69 -20.35
C PRO A 94 7.43 7.02 -19.81
N GLU A 95 6.12 7.12 -19.63
CA GLU A 95 5.42 8.26 -19.04
C GLU A 95 5.94 8.63 -17.65
N ILE A 96 6.54 7.69 -16.90
CA ILE A 96 7.20 7.98 -15.61
C ILE A 96 8.24 9.09 -15.77
N TRP A 97 9.08 9.05 -16.80
CA TRP A 97 10.13 10.04 -17.00
C TRP A 97 9.64 11.28 -17.74
N GLN A 98 8.55 11.16 -18.50
CA GLN A 98 7.91 12.30 -19.17
C GLN A 98 7.12 13.19 -18.20
N ASP A 99 6.56 12.60 -17.14
CA ASP A 99 5.88 13.31 -16.05
C ASP A 99 6.38 12.83 -14.68
N TRP A 100 7.68 13.06 -14.48
CA TRP A 100 8.36 12.72 -13.23
C TRP A 100 7.73 13.40 -12.01
N GLY A 101 7.29 14.65 -12.16
CA GLY A 101 6.66 15.41 -11.07
C GLY A 101 5.44 14.71 -10.51
N SER A 102 4.53 14.25 -11.37
CA SER A 102 3.34 13.51 -10.95
C SER A 102 3.67 12.14 -10.35
N PHE A 103 4.66 11.44 -10.91
CA PHE A 103 5.11 10.15 -10.37
C PHE A 103 5.68 10.30 -8.96
N ALA A 104 6.60 11.25 -8.77
CA ALA A 104 7.22 11.53 -7.49
C ALA A 104 6.20 12.01 -6.44
N GLU A 105 5.24 12.83 -6.85
CA GLU A 105 4.17 13.29 -5.96
C GLU A 105 3.26 12.15 -5.50
N LEU A 106 2.86 11.23 -6.39
CA LEU A 106 2.10 10.04 -5.98
C LEU A 106 2.90 9.13 -5.05
N ALA A 107 4.20 8.97 -5.28
CA ALA A 107 5.07 8.21 -4.38
C ALA A 107 5.14 8.87 -2.98
N ARG A 108 5.25 10.19 -2.91
CA ARG A 108 5.25 10.96 -1.65
C ARG A 108 3.89 10.93 -0.94
N GLN A 109 2.79 11.00 -1.68
CA GLN A 109 1.45 10.82 -1.11
C GLN A 109 1.27 9.43 -0.52
N LEU A 110 1.77 8.39 -1.19
CA LEU A 110 1.72 7.02 -0.68
C LEU A 110 2.45 6.89 0.66
N GLU A 111 3.61 7.54 0.80
CA GLU A 111 4.37 7.61 2.05
C GLU A 111 3.57 8.34 3.13
N THR A 112 3.07 9.53 2.82
CA THR A 112 2.26 10.36 3.73
C THR A 112 1.03 9.60 4.23
N TYR A 113 0.29 8.94 3.35
CA TYR A 113 -0.90 8.17 3.74
C TYR A 113 -0.56 6.87 4.48
N SER A 114 0.62 6.28 4.23
CA SER A 114 1.10 5.15 5.01
C SER A 114 1.42 5.56 6.44
N GLU A 115 2.11 6.69 6.63
CA GLU A 115 2.37 7.27 7.94
C GLU A 115 1.09 7.71 8.65
N GLY A 116 0.18 8.36 7.92
CA GLY A 116 -1.14 8.71 8.40
C GLY A 116 -1.93 7.48 8.87
N LEU A 117 -1.89 6.38 8.12
CA LEU A 117 -2.56 5.13 8.50
C LEU A 117 -1.93 4.51 9.75
N VAL A 118 -0.60 4.64 9.92
CA VAL A 118 0.05 4.27 11.18
C VAL A 118 -0.55 5.07 12.33
N LEU A 119 -0.67 6.40 12.20
CA LEU A 119 -1.18 7.26 13.26
C LEU A 119 -2.67 6.99 13.57
N ALA A 120 -3.49 6.83 12.53
CA ALA A 120 -4.93 6.59 12.61
C ALA A 120 -5.32 5.19 13.10
N ALA A 121 -4.37 4.27 13.26
CA ALA A 121 -4.65 2.86 13.53
C ALA A 121 -5.50 2.62 14.80
N ASP A 122 -5.44 3.50 15.80
CA ASP A 122 -6.25 3.33 17.03
C ASP A 122 -7.68 3.85 16.88
N ASN A 123 -7.99 4.58 15.80
CA ASN A 123 -9.30 5.17 15.55
C ASN A 123 -10.33 4.14 15.05
N GLY A 124 -9.87 2.96 14.62
CA GLY A 124 -10.74 1.90 14.13
C GLY A 124 -11.40 2.20 12.78
N LEU A 125 -12.40 1.38 12.44
CA LEU A 125 -13.21 1.56 11.23
C LEU A 125 -14.37 2.53 11.49
N MET A 126 -14.77 3.31 10.48
CA MET A 126 -15.95 4.19 10.55
C MET A 126 -17.20 3.51 11.13
N ALA A 127 -17.52 2.30 10.64
CA ALA A 127 -18.69 1.55 11.09
C ALA A 127 -18.52 0.90 12.48
N SER A 128 -17.28 0.80 12.97
CA SER A 128 -16.94 0.26 14.29
C SER A 128 -16.74 1.34 15.34
N GLY A 129 -16.79 2.61 14.94
CA GLY A 129 -16.85 3.76 15.84
C GLY A 129 -18.10 3.67 16.69
N SER A 130 -17.94 3.13 17.90
CA SER A 130 -18.85 3.37 19.01
C SER A 130 -19.26 4.83 18.99
N GLY A 131 -20.55 5.09 18.77
CA GLY A 131 -21.17 6.41 18.85
C GLY A 131 -21.09 6.98 20.26
N LYS A 132 -19.87 7.31 20.72
CA LYS A 132 -19.61 8.33 21.74
C LYS A 132 -19.61 9.71 21.06
N ASP A 133 -20.67 9.95 20.30
CA ASP A 133 -21.29 11.25 20.05
C ASP A 133 -22.67 10.99 19.43
N SER A 134 -23.45 10.13 20.10
CA SER A 134 -24.90 10.10 19.94
C SER A 134 -25.47 11.32 20.67
N GLY A 135 -25.24 12.53 20.13
CA GLY A 135 -25.48 13.72 20.94
C GLY A 135 -25.44 15.08 20.28
N MET A 136 -25.71 15.25 18.98
CA MET A 136 -26.13 16.58 18.47
C MET A 136 -26.73 16.56 17.04
N MET A 137 -27.68 15.67 16.73
CA MET A 137 -28.58 15.88 15.58
C MET A 137 -29.86 16.57 16.07
N GLY A 138 -29.69 17.82 16.49
CA GLY A 138 -30.76 18.73 16.88
C GLY A 138 -30.61 20.06 16.17
N ASN A 139 -31.34 20.19 15.05
CA ASN A 139 -31.85 21.46 14.52
C ASN A 139 -30.86 22.62 14.24
N ALA A 140 -30.51 22.83 12.97
CA ALA A 140 -30.29 24.15 12.37
C ALA A 140 -30.30 23.95 10.83
N THR A 141 -31.39 24.24 10.12
CA THR A 141 -31.71 25.57 9.58
C THR A 141 -30.48 26.29 9.01
N MET A 142 -30.51 26.50 7.69
CA MET A 142 -29.71 27.44 6.91
C MET A 142 -29.16 28.61 7.74
N MET A 143 -27.84 28.82 7.76
CA MET A 143 -27.13 30.11 7.87
C MET A 143 -25.61 29.86 7.96
N GLY A 144 -24.82 30.43 7.04
CA GLY A 144 -23.36 30.49 7.23
C GLY A 144 -22.49 30.46 5.98
N ALA A 145 -22.82 31.25 4.96
CA ALA A 145 -21.79 31.72 4.04
C ALA A 145 -20.83 32.63 4.83
N GLY A 146 -19.62 32.15 5.11
CA GLY A 146 -18.61 32.96 5.79
C GLY A 146 -17.45 32.15 6.34
N SER A 147 -16.28 32.33 5.71
CA SER A 147 -14.96 32.09 6.31
C SER A 147 -14.51 30.63 6.45
N MET A 148 -14.34 29.94 5.32
CA MET A 148 -13.24 28.98 5.19
C MET A 148 -12.12 29.71 4.46
N THR A 149 -11.16 30.17 5.25
CA THR A 149 -9.96 30.89 4.83
C THR A 149 -9.22 30.10 3.75
N GLY A 150 -9.00 30.75 2.60
CA GLY A 150 -8.30 30.18 1.47
C GLY A 150 -6.79 30.04 1.72
N ALA A 151 -6.38 28.91 2.28
CA ALA A 151 -4.98 28.47 2.33
C ALA A 151 -4.76 27.10 1.68
N ASP A 152 -5.80 26.28 1.49
CA ASP A 152 -5.66 24.91 0.99
C ASP A 152 -5.89 24.74 -0.53
N MET A 153 -6.00 25.84 -1.29
CA MET A 153 -6.08 25.82 -2.76
C MET A 153 -4.71 25.73 -3.43
N MET A 154 -3.78 24.98 -2.84
CA MET A 154 -2.47 24.62 -3.42
C MET A 154 -2.22 23.13 -3.26
N GLY A 155 -3.03 22.30 -3.92
CA GLY A 155 -2.62 20.98 -4.43
C GLY A 155 -2.10 19.90 -3.44
N GLY A 156 -2.24 20.08 -2.13
CA GLY A 156 -1.82 19.10 -1.14
C GLY A 156 -3.01 18.28 -0.64
N GLY A 157 -2.89 16.95 -0.62
CA GLY A 157 -3.78 16.10 0.18
C GLY A 157 -3.67 16.40 1.68
N PRO A 158 -4.50 15.75 2.53
CA PRO A 158 -4.47 15.99 3.97
C PRO A 158 -3.09 15.71 4.57
N ASP A 159 -2.68 16.55 5.54
CA ASP A 159 -1.43 16.36 6.27
C ASP A 159 -1.53 15.26 7.34
N GLN A 160 -0.40 14.90 7.97
CA GLN A 160 -0.37 13.86 8.98
C GLN A 160 -1.26 14.15 10.19
N ALA A 161 -1.44 15.42 10.58
CA ALA A 161 -2.29 15.78 11.71
C ALA A 161 -3.75 15.50 11.38
N GLN A 162 -4.22 15.96 10.22
CA GLN A 162 -5.55 15.68 9.71
C GLN A 162 -5.78 14.18 9.54
N LEU A 163 -4.81 13.45 8.98
CA LEU A 163 -4.87 12.00 8.80
C LEU A 163 -4.98 11.24 10.14
N SER A 164 -4.31 11.72 11.19
CA SER A 164 -4.29 11.05 12.50
C SER A 164 -5.64 11.09 13.22
N GLU A 165 -6.52 12.01 12.85
CA GLU A 165 -7.88 12.14 13.40
C GLU A 165 -8.90 11.32 12.61
N MET A 166 -8.53 10.85 11.41
CA MET A 166 -9.43 10.09 10.55
C MET A 166 -9.55 8.63 11.00
N PRO A 167 -10.70 8.00 10.73
CA PRO A 167 -10.84 6.55 10.79
C PRO A 167 -9.81 5.84 9.91
N ALA A 168 -9.32 4.68 10.35
CA ALA A 168 -8.28 3.93 9.66
C ALA A 168 -8.70 3.47 8.25
N ASP A 169 -9.97 3.12 8.06
CA ASP A 169 -10.51 2.77 6.74
C ASP A 169 -10.58 3.97 5.80
N GLY A 170 -10.86 5.17 6.31
CA GLY A 170 -10.81 6.41 5.53
C GLY A 170 -9.40 6.70 5.00
N VAL A 171 -8.39 6.60 5.87
CA VAL A 171 -6.98 6.77 5.45
C VAL A 171 -6.52 5.67 4.50
N PHE A 172 -6.89 4.42 4.77
CA PHE A 172 -6.60 3.29 3.89
C PHE A 172 -7.21 3.45 2.49
N MET A 173 -8.40 4.04 2.38
CA MET A 173 -9.02 4.32 1.08
C MET A 173 -8.20 5.32 0.27
N MET A 174 -7.69 6.38 0.88
CA MET A 174 -6.81 7.35 0.20
C MET A 174 -5.50 6.69 -0.25
N LEU A 175 -4.87 5.91 0.63
CA LEU A 175 -3.69 5.10 0.29
C LEU A 175 -3.97 4.19 -0.92
N SER A 176 -5.09 3.47 -0.92
CA SER A 176 -5.49 2.57 -2.01
C SER A 176 -5.72 3.30 -3.34
N GLN A 177 -6.32 4.50 -3.28
CA GLN A 177 -6.55 5.35 -4.45
C GLN A 177 -5.23 5.84 -5.07
N THR A 178 -4.22 6.15 -4.26
CA THR A 178 -2.87 6.49 -4.75
C THR A 178 -2.26 5.34 -5.55
N CYS A 179 -2.39 4.09 -5.09
CA CYS A 179 -1.95 2.91 -5.84
C CYS A 179 -2.65 2.82 -7.20
N SER A 180 -3.98 2.99 -7.22
CA SER A 180 -4.76 2.94 -8.46
C SER A 180 -4.35 4.06 -9.42
N ALA A 181 -4.24 5.30 -8.95
CA ALA A 181 -3.87 6.44 -9.77
C ALA A 181 -2.48 6.26 -10.40
N CYS A 182 -1.51 5.80 -9.61
CA CYS A 182 -0.16 5.52 -10.09
C CYS A 182 -0.16 4.40 -11.14
N HIS A 183 -0.82 3.27 -10.87
CA HIS A 183 -0.84 2.14 -11.81
C HIS A 183 -1.56 2.48 -13.11
N THR A 184 -2.70 3.17 -13.06
CA THR A 184 -3.43 3.61 -14.26
C THR A 184 -2.53 4.43 -15.18
N ARG A 185 -1.73 5.33 -14.59
CA ARG A 185 -0.91 6.25 -15.37
C ARG A 185 0.43 5.66 -15.82
N PHE A 186 1.11 4.95 -14.94
CA PHE A 186 2.54 4.67 -15.06
C PHE A 186 2.91 3.18 -15.17
N ARG A 187 1.95 2.26 -15.05
CA ARG A 187 2.18 0.82 -15.18
C ARG A 187 1.45 0.25 -16.40
N SER A 188 2.10 -0.62 -17.17
CA SER A 188 1.47 -1.40 -18.24
C SER A 188 0.59 -2.51 -17.65
N GLU A 189 -0.45 -2.91 -18.40
CA GLU A 189 -1.31 -4.05 -18.02
C GLU A 189 -0.57 -5.39 -18.08
#